data_AF-A0A1G8DG10-F1
#
_entry.id   AF-A0A1G8DG10-F1
#
_cell.length_a   1.000
_cell.length_b   1.000
_cell.length_c   1.000
_cell.angle_alpha   90.00
_cell.angle_beta   90.00
_cell.angle_gamma   90.00
#
_symmetry.space_group_name_H-M   'P 1'
#
loop_
_entity.id
_entity.type
_entity.pdbx_description
1 polymer ?
#
loop_
_entity_poly.entity_id
_entity_poly.type
_entity_poly.pdbx_seq_one_letter_code
_entity_poly.pdbx_strand_id
1 'polypeptide(L)'
;MNYELLKISVPEFRDASLRQELGREKCKILDKYQLRSNTRLYWERYYEHQPIQEYFSHKFARKASPLGMIFYIYKLCYAKVKYFEQNWRDFVPCIYNWQSGLFEETELWDLEFIRHSKSGLILDLRNLARITKYEDFLALCNYINRQGMGRPIEESIFND
;
A
#
# COMPACT_ATOMS: atom_id res chain seq x y z
N MET A 1 9.02 23.37 -5.43
CA MET A 1 9.95 22.53 -6.21
C MET A 1 9.78 22.83 -7.70
N ASN A 2 10.85 22.99 -8.47
CA ASN A 2 10.76 23.10 -9.93
C ASN A 2 10.87 21.69 -10.55
N TYR A 3 9.73 21.11 -10.91
CA TYR A 3 9.69 19.74 -11.44
C TYR A 3 10.34 19.61 -12.82
N GLU A 4 10.37 20.65 -13.65
CA GLU A 4 11.03 20.58 -14.97
C GLU A 4 12.54 20.44 -14.84
N LEU A 5 13.16 21.13 -13.87
CA LEU A 5 14.58 20.95 -13.55
C LEU A 5 14.88 19.55 -13.02
N LEU A 6 13.97 18.96 -12.23
CA LEU A 6 14.15 17.61 -11.72
C LEU A 6 14.16 16.55 -12.82
N LYS A 7 13.33 16.70 -13.86
CA LYS A 7 13.27 15.75 -14.99
C LYS A 7 14.61 15.61 -15.73
N ILE A 8 15.40 16.68 -15.78
CA ILE A 8 16.71 16.72 -16.45
C ILE A 8 17.89 16.54 -15.49
N SER A 9 17.64 16.50 -14.19
CA SER A 9 18.69 16.32 -13.18
C SER A 9 19.18 14.88 -13.08
N VAL A 10 20.36 14.69 -12.49
CA VAL A 10 20.92 13.37 -12.19
C VAL A 10 20.03 12.60 -11.22
N PRO A 11 19.92 11.26 -11.33
CA PRO A 11 19.00 10.45 -10.53
C PRO A 11 19.11 10.67 -9.02
N GLU A 12 20.33 10.81 -8.50
CA GLU A 12 20.61 10.94 -7.07
C GLU A 12 20.02 12.24 -6.52
N PHE A 13 20.21 13.35 -7.24
CA PHE A 13 19.65 14.65 -6.88
C PHE A 13 18.12 14.67 -7.01
N ARG A 14 17.59 14.03 -8.06
CA ARG A 14 16.16 13.90 -8.27
C ARG A 14 15.50 13.14 -7.13
N ASP A 15 16.01 11.96 -6.79
CA ASP A 15 15.48 11.10 -5.74
C ASP A 15 15.54 11.80 -4.38
N ALA A 16 16.67 12.42 -4.05
CA ALA A 16 16.82 13.17 -2.80
C ALA A 16 15.78 14.29 -2.68
N SER A 17 15.60 15.08 -3.75
CA SER A 17 14.63 16.17 -3.80
C SER A 17 13.19 15.67 -3.66
N LEU A 18 12.82 14.64 -4.41
CA LEU A 18 11.48 14.07 -4.36
C LEU A 18 11.17 13.41 -3.01
N ARG A 19 12.13 12.71 -2.40
CA ARG A 19 11.96 12.06 -1.09
C ARG A 19 11.68 13.05 0.04
N GLN A 20 12.22 14.27 -0.03
CA GLN A 20 11.91 15.33 0.93
C GLN A 20 10.41 15.68 0.98
N GLU A 21 9.68 15.53 -0.13
CA GLU A 21 8.22 15.80 -0.16
C GLU A 21 7.35 14.65 0.38
N LEU A 22 7.91 13.46 0.60
CA LEU A 22 7.15 12.25 0.93
C LEU A 22 7.17 11.90 2.43
N GLY A 23 8.14 12.41 3.18
CA GLY A 23 8.31 12.07 4.58
C GLY A 23 8.85 10.65 4.81
N ARG A 24 9.17 10.34 6.07
CA ARG A 24 9.96 9.15 6.45
C ARG A 24 9.30 7.83 6.06
N GLU A 25 8.02 7.64 6.38
CA GLU A 25 7.34 6.35 6.18
C GLU A 25 7.23 5.96 4.71
N LYS A 26 6.87 6.93 3.84
CA LYS A 26 6.83 6.71 2.39
C LYS A 26 8.21 6.43 1.82
N CYS A 27 9.26 7.07 2.34
CA CYS A 27 10.63 6.75 1.94
C CYS A 27 11.02 5.32 2.29
N LYS A 28 10.68 4.82 3.49
CA LYS A 28 10.89 3.41 3.85
C LYS A 28 10.16 2.44 2.89
N ILE A 29 8.96 2.79 2.43
CA ILE A 29 8.24 2.02 1.41
C ILE A 29 9.03 2.01 0.09
N LEU A 30 9.49 3.17 -0.39
CA LEU A 30 10.32 3.24 -1.60
C LEU A 30 11.56 2.35 -1.48
N ASP A 31 12.20 2.34 -0.31
CA ASP A 31 13.39 1.53 -0.04
C ASP A 31 13.08 0.03 -0.03
N LYS A 32 12.00 -0.40 0.67
CA LYS A 32 11.55 -1.80 0.70
C LYS A 32 11.37 -2.37 -0.71
N TYR A 33 10.73 -1.59 -1.60
CA TYR A 33 10.44 -2.04 -2.97
C TYR A 33 11.52 -1.65 -3.98
N GLN A 34 12.63 -1.06 -3.53
CA GLN A 34 13.77 -0.64 -4.35
C GLN A 34 13.33 0.26 -5.52
N LEU A 35 12.51 1.26 -5.19
CA LEU A 35 11.97 2.21 -6.14
C LEU A 35 12.85 3.44 -6.25
N ARG A 36 13.18 3.81 -7.49
CA ARG A 36 13.90 5.04 -7.85
C ARG A 36 13.05 5.89 -8.78
N SER A 37 13.31 7.20 -8.85
CA SER A 37 12.56 8.06 -9.75
C SER A 37 13.18 8.11 -11.15
N ASN A 38 12.33 8.16 -12.17
CA ASN A 38 12.75 8.37 -13.56
C ASN A 38 12.54 9.82 -14.03
N THR A 39 12.96 10.10 -15.27
CA THR A 39 12.87 11.43 -15.89
C THR A 39 11.43 11.90 -16.13
N ARG A 40 10.43 11.01 -16.03
CA ARG A 40 9.00 11.36 -16.06
C ARG A 40 8.43 11.59 -14.66
N LEU A 41 9.27 11.52 -13.62
CA LEU A 41 8.89 11.59 -12.21
C LEU A 41 7.95 10.45 -11.79
N TYR A 42 8.15 9.26 -12.37
CA TYR A 42 7.54 8.01 -11.89
C TYR A 42 8.52 7.26 -11.01
N TRP A 43 7.99 6.56 -10.03
CA TRP A 43 8.73 5.60 -9.22
C TRP A 43 8.71 4.25 -9.93
N GLU A 44 9.90 3.75 -10.26
CA GLU A 44 10.11 2.50 -10.98
C GLU A 44 11.06 1.60 -10.19
N ARG A 45 10.86 0.28 -10.32
CA ARG A 45 11.77 -0.72 -9.79
C ARG A 45 12.84 -1.03 -10.81
N TYR A 46 14.09 -1.01 -10.37
CA TYR A 46 15.24 -1.35 -11.20
C TYR A 46 16.02 -2.49 -10.57
N TYR A 47 16.11 -3.59 -11.30
CA TYR A 47 17.13 -4.61 -11.09
C TYR A 47 17.96 -4.75 -12.33
N GLU A 48 19.25 -5.03 -12.13
CA GLU A 48 20.11 -5.46 -13.21
C GLU A 48 19.48 -6.68 -13.89
N HIS A 49 19.41 -6.65 -15.22
CA HIS A 49 18.84 -7.71 -16.07
C HIS A 49 17.34 -8.01 -15.93
N GLN A 50 16.53 -7.17 -15.26
CA GLN A 50 15.07 -7.29 -15.27
C GLN A 50 14.41 -6.15 -16.03
N PRO A 51 13.21 -6.36 -16.61
CA PRO A 51 12.42 -5.27 -17.16
C PRO A 51 12.16 -4.20 -16.10
N ILE A 52 12.34 -2.94 -16.48
CA ILE A 52 11.97 -1.81 -15.63
C ILE A 52 10.45 -1.86 -15.45
N GLN A 53 10.02 -1.91 -14.18
CA GLN A 53 8.60 -1.87 -13.84
C GLN A 53 8.28 -0.51 -13.21
N GLU A 54 7.48 0.28 -13.91
CA GLU A 54 6.90 1.49 -13.33
C GLU A 54 5.74 1.14 -12.39
N TYR A 55 5.71 1.80 -11.24
CA TYR A 55 4.62 1.65 -10.27
C TYR A 55 3.69 2.85 -10.34
N PHE A 56 4.10 4.01 -9.83
CA PHE A 56 3.22 5.17 -9.74
C PHE A 56 3.97 6.48 -9.92
N SER A 57 3.24 7.52 -10.33
CA SER A 57 3.79 8.87 -10.41
C SER A 57 4.15 9.42 -9.04
N HIS A 58 5.14 10.30 -8.98
CA HIS A 58 5.46 11.05 -7.77
C HIS A 58 4.26 11.89 -7.30
N LYS A 59 3.47 12.43 -8.23
CA LYS A 59 2.20 13.13 -7.92
C LYS A 59 1.21 12.25 -7.15
N PHE A 60 1.11 10.97 -7.48
CA PHE A 60 0.32 10.01 -6.72
C PHE A 60 0.93 9.79 -5.32
N ALA A 61 2.24 9.49 -5.24
CA ALA A 61 2.93 9.23 -3.98
C ALA A 61 2.76 10.37 -2.96
N ARG A 62 2.74 11.63 -3.42
CA ARG A 62 2.48 12.80 -2.56
C ARG A 62 1.08 12.77 -1.94
N LYS A 63 0.06 12.44 -2.74
CA LYS A 63 -1.35 12.47 -2.33
C LYS A 63 -1.78 11.23 -1.55
N ALA A 64 -1.28 10.07 -1.92
CA ALA A 64 -1.66 8.79 -1.32
C ALA A 64 -1.20 8.72 0.15
N SER A 65 -1.93 7.97 0.98
CA SER A 65 -1.41 7.56 2.28
C SER A 65 -0.27 6.53 2.11
N PRO A 66 0.56 6.27 3.13
CA PRO A 66 1.52 5.17 3.08
C PRO A 66 0.83 3.81 2.79
N LEU A 67 -0.34 3.56 3.40
CA LEU A 67 -1.15 2.37 3.14
C LEU A 67 -1.60 2.30 1.68
N GLY A 68 -2.09 3.41 1.13
CA GLY A 68 -2.50 3.53 -0.27
C GLY A 68 -1.35 3.28 -1.25
N MET A 69 -0.12 3.69 -0.92
CA MET A 69 1.06 3.36 -1.73
C MET A 69 1.34 1.85 -1.75
N ILE A 70 1.30 1.20 -0.59
CA ILE A 70 1.49 -0.26 -0.48
C ILE A 70 0.41 -0.99 -1.26
N PHE A 71 -0.85 -0.59 -1.09
CA PHE A 71 -1.96 -1.22 -1.79
C PHE A 71 -1.89 -1.05 -3.30
N TYR A 72 -1.39 0.10 -3.77
CA TYR A 72 -1.12 0.30 -5.19
C TYR A 72 -0.06 -0.69 -5.69
N ILE A 73 1.02 -0.90 -4.94
CA ILE A 73 2.08 -1.87 -5.27
C ILE A 73 1.53 -3.29 -5.38
N TYR A 74 0.63 -3.69 -4.46
CA TYR A 74 -0.07 -4.98 -4.50
C TYR A 74 -1.26 -5.02 -5.47
N LYS A 75 -1.55 -3.93 -6.20
CA LYS A 75 -2.62 -3.82 -7.18
C LYS A 75 -4.03 -4.02 -6.59
N LEU A 76 -4.26 -3.58 -5.36
CA LEU A 76 -5.61 -3.57 -4.77
C LEU A 76 -6.47 -2.50 -5.43
N CYS A 77 -7.73 -2.84 -5.72
CA CYS A 77 -8.67 -1.89 -6.30
C CYS A 77 -9.10 -0.82 -5.28
N TYR A 78 -9.66 0.28 -5.79
CA TYR A 78 -10.08 1.43 -4.99
C TYR A 78 -11.02 1.07 -3.82
N ALA A 79 -11.98 0.18 -4.03
CA ALA A 79 -12.91 -0.25 -2.97
C ALA A 79 -12.19 -0.88 -1.77
N LYS A 80 -11.11 -1.63 -2.02
CA LYS A 80 -10.29 -2.23 -0.96
C LYS A 80 -9.49 -1.17 -0.21
N VAL A 81 -8.85 -0.26 -0.95
CA VAL A 81 -8.14 0.89 -0.36
C VAL A 81 -9.06 1.67 0.56
N LYS A 82 -10.22 2.09 0.06
CA LYS A 82 -11.20 2.90 0.82
C LYS A 82 -11.66 2.20 2.10
N TYR A 83 -12.00 0.91 2.02
CA TYR A 83 -12.41 0.13 3.19
C TYR A 83 -11.34 0.08 4.27
N PHE A 84 -10.10 -0.32 3.93
CA PHE A 84 -9.04 -0.44 4.93
C PHE A 84 -8.57 0.91 5.46
N GLU A 85 -8.53 1.97 4.65
CA GLU A 85 -8.19 3.31 5.14
C GLU A 85 -9.21 3.82 6.18
N GLN A 86 -10.50 3.58 5.96
CA GLN A 86 -11.56 4.00 6.89
C GLN A 86 -11.61 3.16 8.18
N ASN A 87 -11.17 1.90 8.13
CA ASN A 87 -11.29 0.95 9.24
C ASN A 87 -9.93 0.54 9.83
N TRP A 88 -8.84 1.23 9.48
CA TRP A 88 -7.47 0.79 9.80
C TRP A 88 -7.21 0.55 11.30
N ARG A 89 -7.93 1.27 12.17
CA ARG A 89 -7.85 1.10 13.64
C ARG A 89 -8.14 -0.33 14.12
N ASP A 90 -8.89 -1.11 13.34
CA ASP A 90 -9.29 -2.47 13.66
C ASP A 90 -8.30 -3.51 13.10
N PHE A 91 -7.19 -3.04 12.52
CA PHE A 91 -6.18 -3.86 11.87
C PHE A 91 -4.77 -3.54 12.35
N VAL A 92 -3.88 -4.52 12.21
CA VAL A 92 -2.45 -4.40 12.47
C VAL A 92 -1.66 -4.89 11.27
N PRO A 93 -0.61 -4.18 10.85
CA PRO A 93 0.31 -4.65 9.81
C PRO A 93 1.16 -5.82 10.29
N CYS A 94 1.33 -6.82 9.44
CA CYS A 94 2.08 -8.03 9.73
C CYS A 94 2.99 -8.47 8.57
N ILE A 95 4.01 -9.25 8.93
CA ILE A 95 4.85 -10.05 8.03
C ILE A 95 4.80 -11.52 8.45
N TYR A 96 5.17 -12.42 7.53
CA TYR A 96 5.38 -13.82 7.87
C TYR A 96 6.86 -14.08 8.15
N ASN A 97 7.17 -14.54 9.36
CA ASN A 97 8.53 -14.94 9.73
C ASN A 97 8.68 -16.45 9.56
N TRP A 98 9.50 -16.87 8.60
CA TRP A 98 9.70 -18.29 8.30
C TRP A 98 10.50 -19.03 9.37
N GLN A 99 11.29 -18.33 10.19
CA GLN A 99 12.08 -18.94 11.26
C GLN A 99 11.20 -19.29 12.46
N SER A 100 10.30 -18.37 12.83
CA SER A 100 9.32 -18.63 13.90
C SER A 100 8.10 -19.40 13.42
N GLY A 101 7.81 -19.35 12.12
CA GLY A 101 6.61 -19.92 11.51
C GLY A 101 5.33 -19.11 11.80
N LEU A 102 5.47 -17.87 12.29
CA LEU A 102 4.36 -17.04 12.77
C LEU A 102 4.18 -15.76 11.97
N PHE A 103 2.98 -15.18 12.07
CA PHE A 103 2.71 -13.82 11.61
C PHE A 103 3.01 -12.82 12.73
N GLU A 104 3.99 -11.97 12.49
CA GLU A 104 4.51 -10.99 13.47
C GLU A 104 4.04 -9.59 13.10
N GLU A 105 3.70 -8.78 14.11
CA GLU A 105 3.39 -7.37 13.90
C GLU A 105 4.63 -6.62 13.41
N THR A 106 4.43 -5.65 12.54
CA THR A 106 5.52 -4.86 11.95
C THR A 106 5.13 -3.40 11.84
N GLU A 107 6.02 -2.57 11.32
CA GLU A 107 5.68 -1.20 10.94
C GLU A 107 4.89 -1.18 9.61
N LEU A 108 4.11 -0.11 9.38
CA LEU A 108 3.26 -0.01 8.19
C LEU A 108 4.06 -0.15 6.89
N TRP A 109 5.24 0.47 6.79
CA TRP A 109 6.10 0.39 5.60
C TRP A 109 6.49 -1.05 5.19
N ASP A 110 6.51 -1.99 6.14
CA ASP A 110 6.91 -3.37 5.92
C ASP A 110 5.72 -4.35 5.82
N LEU A 111 4.50 -3.82 5.79
CA LEU A 111 3.26 -4.59 5.64
C LEU A 111 3.27 -5.54 4.42
N GLU A 112 2.95 -6.81 4.66
CA GLU A 112 2.63 -7.81 3.62
C GLU A 112 1.31 -8.55 3.89
N PHE A 113 0.92 -8.61 5.16
CA PHE A 113 -0.30 -9.23 5.65
C PHE A 113 -1.01 -8.27 6.62
N ILE A 114 -2.34 -8.28 6.62
CA ILE A 114 -3.12 -7.51 7.57
C ILE A 114 -3.77 -8.47 8.56
N ARG A 115 -3.59 -8.24 9.86
CA ARG A 115 -4.33 -8.97 10.90
C ARG A 115 -5.48 -8.12 11.40
N HIS A 116 -6.69 -8.66 11.38
CA HIS A 116 -7.82 -8.05 12.08
C HIS A 116 -7.66 -8.25 13.60
N SER A 117 -7.59 -7.16 14.36
CA SER A 117 -7.18 -7.15 15.77
C SER A 117 -8.09 -8.01 16.66
N LYS A 118 -9.40 -8.06 16.37
CA LYS A 118 -10.37 -8.78 17.19
C LYS A 118 -10.48 -10.26 16.86
N SER A 119 -10.53 -10.62 15.58
CA SER A 119 -10.74 -12.02 15.17
C SER A 119 -9.44 -12.79 14.95
N GLY A 120 -8.30 -12.10 14.88
CA GLY A 120 -7.02 -12.70 14.50
C GLY A 120 -6.94 -13.11 13.03
N LEU A 121 -7.96 -12.81 12.21
CA LEU A 121 -7.97 -13.15 10.79
C LEU A 121 -6.79 -12.49 10.08
N ILE A 122 -5.98 -13.30 9.39
CA ILE A 122 -4.85 -12.84 8.57
C ILE A 122 -5.29 -12.73 7.11
N LEU A 123 -5.02 -11.58 6.51
CA LEU A 123 -5.30 -11.28 5.12
C LEU A 123 -3.98 -11.01 4.38
N ASP A 124 -3.60 -11.92 3.48
CA ASP A 124 -2.49 -11.69 2.56
C ASP A 124 -2.88 -10.67 1.49
N LEU A 125 -2.09 -9.60 1.31
CA LEU A 125 -2.37 -8.56 0.33
C LEU A 125 -2.45 -9.09 -1.11
N ARG A 126 -1.69 -10.14 -1.44
CA ARG A 126 -1.73 -10.82 -2.75
C ARG A 126 -3.04 -11.58 -2.94
N ASN A 127 -3.54 -12.24 -1.91
CA ASN A 127 -4.82 -12.93 -1.96
C ASN A 127 -5.98 -11.93 -2.02
N LEU A 128 -5.89 -10.83 -1.26
CA LEU A 128 -6.85 -9.73 -1.37
C LEU A 128 -6.90 -9.19 -2.80
N ALA A 129 -5.77 -8.98 -3.46
CA ALA A 129 -5.72 -8.52 -4.85
C ALA A 129 -6.42 -9.48 -5.84
N ARG A 130 -6.47 -10.78 -5.53
CA ARG A 130 -7.14 -11.80 -6.36
C ARG A 130 -8.67 -11.80 -6.20
N ILE A 131 -9.23 -11.12 -5.20
CA ILE A 131 -10.68 -10.95 -5.05
C ILE A 131 -11.15 -9.90 -6.07
N THR A 132 -11.52 -10.35 -7.26
CA THR A 132 -11.95 -9.46 -8.36
C THR A 132 -13.44 -9.16 -8.35
N LYS A 133 -14.27 -10.08 -7.82
CA LYS A 133 -15.71 -9.87 -7.69
C LYS A 133 -16.01 -8.96 -6.50
N TYR A 134 -16.86 -7.96 -6.74
CA TYR A 134 -17.26 -7.02 -5.70
C TYR A 134 -18.02 -7.70 -4.56
N GLU A 135 -18.94 -8.60 -4.89
CA GLU A 135 -19.76 -9.36 -3.93
C GLU A 135 -18.91 -10.18 -2.95
N ASP A 136 -17.86 -10.84 -3.45
CA ASP A 136 -16.93 -11.62 -2.64
C ASP A 136 -16.17 -10.71 -1.65
N PHE A 137 -15.76 -9.52 -2.11
CA PHE A 137 -15.12 -8.54 -1.24
C PHE A 137 -16.10 -8.00 -0.18
N LEU A 138 -17.34 -7.70 -0.57
CA LEU A 138 -18.37 -7.23 0.37
C LEU A 138 -18.69 -8.30 1.42
N ALA A 139 -18.77 -9.57 1.03
CA ALA A 139 -18.96 -10.70 1.94
C ALA A 139 -17.81 -10.81 2.95
N LEU A 140 -16.56 -10.62 2.51
CA LEU A 140 -15.40 -10.57 3.40
C LEU A 140 -15.50 -9.41 4.41
N CYS A 141 -15.82 -8.21 3.95
CA CYS A 141 -15.98 -7.05 4.84
C CYS A 141 -17.08 -7.27 5.87
N ASN A 142 -18.23 -7.81 5.45
CA ASN A 142 -19.33 -8.16 6.33
C ASN A 142 -18.93 -9.23 7.37
N TYR A 143 -18.14 -10.23 6.95
CA TYR A 143 -17.61 -11.23 7.86
C TYR A 143 -16.72 -10.58 8.93
N ILE A 144 -15.74 -9.76 8.53
CA ILE A 144 -14.82 -9.07 9.44
C ILE A 144 -15.58 -8.19 10.44
N ASN A 145 -16.51 -7.38 9.95
CA ASN A 145 -17.28 -6.45 10.78
C ASN A 145 -18.16 -7.19 11.81
N ARG A 146 -18.73 -8.35 11.46
CA ARG A 146 -19.50 -9.17 12.41
C ARG A 146 -18.63 -9.73 13.55
N GLN A 147 -17.35 -10.02 13.28
CA GLN A 147 -16.43 -10.50 14.31
C GLN A 147 -15.97 -9.40 15.29
N GLY A 148 -16.19 -8.13 14.94
CA GLY A 148 -15.88 -7.01 15.81
C GLY A 148 -17.10 -6.17 16.10
N MET A 149 -17.82 -6.41 17.22
CA MET A 149 -19.02 -5.66 17.61
C MET A 149 -18.93 -4.15 17.21
N GLY A 150 -19.61 -3.77 16.11
CA GLY A 150 -19.48 -2.47 15.42
C GLY A 150 -20.21 -2.47 14.06
N ARG A 151 -20.79 -1.32 13.68
CA ARG A 151 -21.97 -1.16 12.78
C ARG A 151 -21.88 -1.81 11.38
N PRO A 152 -23.04 -2.21 10.80
CA PRO A 152 -23.12 -2.61 9.40
C PRO A 152 -22.60 -1.51 8.47
N ILE A 153 -22.04 -1.90 7.33
CA ILE A 153 -21.63 -0.98 6.27
C ILE A 153 -22.91 -0.36 5.69
N GLU A 154 -23.04 0.96 5.75
CA GLU A 154 -24.01 1.65 4.91
C GLU A 154 -23.52 1.56 3.45
N GLU A 155 -24.38 1.12 2.54
CA GLU A 155 -24.09 1.03 1.09
C GLU A 155 -23.59 2.36 0.49
N SER A 156 -23.83 3.48 1.19
CA SER A 156 -23.35 4.83 0.88
C SER A 156 -21.82 4.94 0.81
N ILE A 157 -21.05 4.06 1.46
CA ILE A 157 -19.57 4.13 1.47
C ILE A 157 -18.97 3.87 0.08
N PHE A 158 -19.67 3.17 -0.80
CA PHE A 158 -19.15 2.76 -2.12
C PHE A 158 -19.75 3.54 -3.31
N ASN A 159 -20.61 4.54 -3.04
CA ASN A 159 -21.37 5.29 -4.03
C ASN A 159 -20.88 6.75 -4.23
N ASP A 160 -19.56 6.97 -4.15
CA ASP A 160 -18.90 8.23 -4.56
C ASP A 160 -17.75 7.97 -5.53
#